data_AF-A0A5E4EWJ3-F1
#
_entry.id   AF-A0A5E4EWJ3-F1
#
_cell.length_a   1.000
_cell.length_b   1.000
_cell.length_c   1.000
_cell.angle_alpha   90.00
_cell.angle_beta   90.00
_cell.angle_gamma   90.00
#
_symmetry.space_group_name_H-M   'P 1'
#
loop_
_entity.id
_entity.type
_entity.pdbx_description
1 polymer ?
#
loop_
_entity_poly.entity_id
_entity_poly.type
_entity_poly.pdbx_seq_one_letter_code
_entity_poly.pdbx_strand_id
1 'polypeptide(L)'
;MSGTYYKGTIYVGTASLEETLGAEECCTFRGSFTKLDVKSVPENVSQCQENQNNNNSTLPTHPDACVEPQNHGNSILALDLEGGDIKWYRQLGGYDVWFLSCFVNASTCPTGPNVDADFGEAPMMLRTYVNGSKLDIVVAVQKSGFAWALDRNNGSLAWSTGKNFTLKPSNNITTAGGWVAMDARSGKVLWSTVNPSNATSSAPVSVANGVLFAGSTNPKGSIYAMNTRTGKILWSNQTGATVYGGMSISNGFIYVGNGSLTPTFTGGISLFAFCTCVT
;
A
#
# COMPACT_ATOMS: atom_id res chain seq x y z
N MET A 1 0.61 7.57 -6.26
CA MET A 1 1.75 7.44 -7.20
C MET A 1 2.93 8.23 -6.70
N SER A 2 4.11 7.61 -6.69
CA SER A 2 5.39 8.23 -6.38
C SER A 2 6.24 8.31 -7.65
N GLY A 3 6.84 9.47 -7.91
CA GLY A 3 7.84 9.61 -8.97
C GLY A 3 9.20 9.08 -8.52
N THR A 4 9.99 8.56 -9.45
CA THR A 4 11.37 8.10 -9.22
C THR A 4 12.33 8.81 -10.16
N TYR A 5 13.51 9.19 -9.68
CA TYR A 5 14.58 9.78 -10.50
C TYR A 5 15.68 8.75 -10.76
N TYR A 6 16.15 8.66 -12.00
CA TYR A 6 17.30 7.83 -12.38
C TYR A 6 18.07 8.46 -13.56
N LYS A 7 19.39 8.63 -13.39
CA LYS A 7 20.33 9.12 -14.43
C LYS A 7 19.87 10.34 -15.24
N GLY A 8 19.38 11.38 -14.55
CA GLY A 8 18.92 12.62 -15.21
C GLY A 8 17.47 12.61 -15.65
N THR A 9 16.76 11.49 -15.48
CA THR A 9 15.37 11.33 -15.93
C THR A 9 14.44 11.13 -14.73
N ILE A 10 13.28 11.79 -14.74
CA ILE A 10 12.21 11.61 -13.76
C ILE A 10 11.13 10.73 -14.38
N TYR A 11 10.78 9.65 -13.70
CA TYR A 11 9.72 8.71 -14.05
C TYR A 11 8.55 8.99 -13.11
N VAL A 12 7.39 9.35 -13.64
CA VAL A 12 6.17 9.59 -12.85
C VAL A 12 5.14 8.57 -13.28
N GLY A 13 4.64 7.78 -12.33
CA GLY A 13 3.49 6.92 -12.60
C GLY A 13 2.30 7.79 -13.04
N THR A 14 1.58 7.35 -14.07
CA THR A 14 0.27 7.91 -14.45
C THR A 14 -0.80 6.91 -14.03
N ALA A 15 -1.78 7.34 -13.25
CA ALA A 15 -2.82 6.45 -12.74
C ALA A 15 -3.90 6.36 -13.79
N SER A 16 -4.37 5.15 -14.03
CA SER A 16 -5.64 4.93 -14.69
C SER A 16 -6.75 5.09 -13.65
N LEU A 17 -7.86 5.74 -14.03
CA LEU A 17 -9.06 5.92 -13.20
C LEU A 17 -9.87 4.61 -13.02
N GLU A 18 -9.25 3.47 -13.29
CA GLU A 18 -9.84 2.15 -13.43
C GLU A 18 -10.51 1.64 -12.15
N GLU A 19 -10.07 2.07 -10.96
CA GLU A 19 -10.69 1.72 -9.67
C GLU A 19 -12.06 2.40 -9.42
N THR A 20 -12.44 3.39 -10.24
CA THR A 20 -13.71 4.13 -10.11
C THR A 20 -14.75 3.75 -11.16
N LEU A 21 -14.36 2.95 -12.15
CA LEU A 21 -15.23 2.53 -13.24
C LEU A 21 -15.98 1.26 -12.87
N GLY A 22 -17.20 1.12 -13.39
CA GLY A 22 -17.93 -0.15 -13.28
C GLY A 22 -17.15 -1.27 -13.96
N ALA A 23 -17.34 -2.51 -13.53
CA ALA A 23 -16.65 -3.67 -14.11
C ALA A 23 -16.89 -3.84 -15.64
N GLU A 24 -17.90 -3.14 -16.19
CA GLU A 24 -18.21 -3.12 -17.62
C GLU A 24 -17.39 -2.10 -18.43
N GLU A 25 -16.71 -1.14 -17.78
CA GLU A 25 -15.95 -0.05 -18.42
C GLU A 25 -14.43 -0.14 -18.20
N CYS A 26 -14.00 -0.90 -17.20
CA CYS A 26 -12.58 -1.17 -16.96
C CYS A 26 -12.08 -2.16 -18.03
N CYS A 27 -10.77 -2.18 -18.34
CA CYS A 27 -10.05 -3.18 -19.16
C CYS A 27 -9.61 -2.77 -20.58
N THR A 28 -8.80 -1.72 -20.73
CA THR A 28 -7.83 -1.68 -21.85
C THR A 28 -6.40 -1.80 -21.35
N PHE A 29 -6.09 -2.90 -20.65
CA PHE A 29 -4.73 -3.24 -20.25
C PHE A 29 -4.08 -4.18 -21.28
N ARG A 30 -2.84 -3.90 -21.70
CA ARG A 30 -2.07 -4.77 -22.62
C ARG A 30 -1.30 -5.85 -21.84
N GLY A 31 -2.05 -6.76 -21.24
CA GLY A 31 -1.62 -8.01 -20.60
C GLY A 31 -2.73 -9.06 -20.73
N SER A 32 -2.44 -10.34 -20.50
CA SER A 32 -3.41 -11.42 -20.76
C SER A 32 -4.68 -11.30 -19.89
N PHE A 33 -5.85 -11.34 -20.52
CA PHE A 33 -7.15 -11.43 -19.86
C PHE A 33 -7.62 -12.89 -19.80
N THR A 34 -8.01 -13.35 -18.61
CA THR A 34 -9.06 -14.37 -18.48
C THR A 34 -10.39 -13.63 -18.40
N LYS A 35 -11.35 -13.99 -19.26
CA LYS A 35 -12.73 -13.51 -19.19
C LYS A 35 -13.36 -14.06 -17.91
N LEU A 36 -13.46 -13.24 -16.86
CA LEU A 36 -14.30 -13.52 -15.71
C LEU A 36 -15.69 -12.91 -15.93
N ASP A 37 -16.71 -13.75 -15.85
CA ASP A 37 -18.07 -13.26 -15.64
C ASP A 37 -18.16 -12.75 -14.19
N VAL A 38 -18.23 -11.44 -14.02
CA VAL A 38 -18.30 -10.78 -12.70
C VAL A 38 -19.55 -11.19 -11.92
N LYS A 39 -20.53 -11.84 -12.57
CA LYS A 39 -21.76 -12.33 -11.94
C LYS A 39 -21.70 -13.80 -11.50
N SER A 40 -20.64 -14.54 -11.84
CA SER A 40 -20.53 -15.96 -11.47
C SER A 40 -19.09 -16.38 -11.17
N VAL A 41 -18.87 -16.94 -9.98
CA VAL A 41 -17.62 -17.61 -9.62
C VAL A 41 -17.64 -19.00 -10.26
N PRO A 42 -16.57 -19.43 -10.97
CA PRO A 42 -16.50 -20.79 -11.50
C PRO A 42 -16.78 -21.85 -10.43
N GLU A 43 -17.58 -22.87 -10.75
CA GLU A 43 -18.08 -23.86 -9.79
C GLU A 43 -16.95 -24.61 -9.06
N ASN A 44 -15.82 -24.84 -9.74
CA ASN A 44 -14.63 -25.44 -9.13
C ASN A 44 -13.98 -24.53 -8.08
N VAL A 45 -14.04 -23.22 -8.25
CA VAL A 45 -13.50 -22.23 -7.32
C VAL A 45 -14.45 -22.05 -6.13
N SER A 46 -15.77 -21.98 -6.36
CA SER A 46 -16.76 -21.86 -5.29
C SER A 46 -16.76 -23.09 -4.36
N GLN A 47 -16.75 -24.31 -4.93
CA GLN A 47 -16.68 -25.55 -4.15
C GLN A 47 -15.37 -25.67 -3.37
N CYS A 48 -14.24 -25.26 -3.97
CA CYS A 48 -12.97 -25.21 -3.26
C CYS A 48 -13.01 -24.23 -2.07
N GLN A 49 -13.57 -23.03 -2.28
CA GLN A 49 -13.68 -22.01 -1.25
C GLN A 49 -14.58 -22.42 -0.08
N GLU A 50 -15.73 -23.04 -0.37
CA GLU A 50 -16.63 -23.59 0.65
C GLU A 50 -15.90 -24.64 1.52
N ASN A 51 -15.15 -25.54 0.88
CA ASN A 51 -14.35 -26.54 1.59
C ASN A 51 -13.25 -25.89 2.47
N GLN A 52 -12.59 -24.83 1.98
CA GLN A 52 -11.54 -24.14 2.73
C GLN A 52 -12.09 -23.32 3.91
N ASN A 53 -13.22 -22.62 3.71
CA ASN A 53 -13.89 -21.84 4.75
C ASN A 53 -14.40 -22.71 5.91
N ASN A 54 -14.88 -23.92 5.61
CA ASN A 54 -15.32 -24.89 6.61
C ASN A 54 -14.18 -25.45 7.47
N ASN A 55 -12.92 -25.31 7.03
CA ASN A 55 -11.72 -25.81 7.72
C ASN A 55 -11.05 -24.77 8.66
N ASN A 56 -11.69 -23.62 8.91
CA ASN A 56 -11.35 -22.69 9.98
C ASN A 56 -9.89 -22.13 9.96
N SER A 57 -9.24 -22.10 8.79
CA SER A 57 -7.92 -21.48 8.65
C SER A 57 -8.05 -19.96 8.62
N THR A 58 -7.71 -19.31 9.73
CA THR A 58 -7.93 -17.86 9.96
C THR A 58 -6.74 -16.98 9.58
N LEU A 59 -5.62 -17.57 9.15
CA LEU A 59 -4.37 -16.86 8.85
C LEU A 59 -3.95 -17.13 7.39
N PRO A 60 -3.85 -16.10 6.53
CA PRO A 60 -3.46 -16.27 5.14
C PRO A 60 -1.92 -16.34 5.02
N THR A 61 -1.31 -17.38 5.60
CA THR A 61 0.14 -17.61 5.55
C THR A 61 0.58 -18.40 4.32
N HIS A 62 -0.38 -18.92 3.54
CA HIS A 62 -0.16 -19.74 2.35
C HIS A 62 -0.99 -19.18 1.17
N PRO A 63 -0.53 -19.40 -0.08
CA PRO A 63 -1.36 -19.17 -1.26
C PRO A 63 -2.69 -19.90 -1.13
N ASP A 64 -3.76 -19.26 -1.61
CA ASP A 64 -5.09 -19.87 -1.60
C ASP A 64 -5.10 -21.07 -2.55
N ALA A 65 -5.57 -22.23 -2.09
CA ALA A 65 -5.60 -23.44 -2.91
C ALA A 65 -6.61 -23.34 -4.06
N CYS A 66 -7.53 -22.37 -3.97
CA CYS A 66 -8.65 -22.20 -4.89
C CYS A 66 -8.39 -21.18 -6.01
N VAL A 67 -7.15 -20.70 -6.14
CA VAL A 67 -6.75 -19.72 -7.16
C VAL A 67 -6.16 -20.42 -8.38
N GLU A 68 -6.59 -20.01 -9.58
CA GLU A 68 -6.04 -20.53 -10.83
C GLU A 68 -4.53 -20.28 -10.92
N PRO A 69 -3.72 -21.22 -11.45
CA PRO A 69 -2.25 -21.07 -11.48
C PRO A 69 -1.72 -19.82 -12.20
N GLN A 70 -2.50 -19.27 -13.12
CA GLN A 70 -2.17 -18.06 -13.90
C GLN A 70 -2.60 -16.77 -13.21
N ASN A 71 -3.38 -16.87 -12.13
CA ASN A 71 -3.86 -15.72 -11.38
C ASN A 71 -2.83 -15.34 -10.32
N HIS A 72 -2.19 -14.19 -10.52
CA HIS A 72 -1.21 -13.61 -9.62
C HIS A 72 -1.77 -12.39 -8.85
N GLY A 73 -3.08 -12.31 -8.67
CA GLY A 73 -3.72 -11.32 -7.80
C GLY A 73 -3.19 -11.41 -6.36
N ASN A 74 -3.14 -10.29 -5.66
CA ASN A 74 -2.58 -10.17 -4.29
C ASN A 74 -1.21 -10.83 -4.12
N SER A 75 -0.37 -10.70 -5.13
CA SER A 75 0.96 -11.29 -5.13
C SER A 75 2.05 -10.23 -5.18
N ILE A 76 3.21 -10.56 -4.61
CA ILE A 76 4.47 -9.90 -4.97
C ILE A 76 5.11 -10.74 -6.07
N LEU A 77 5.48 -10.10 -7.18
CA LEU A 77 6.12 -10.74 -8.32
C LEU A 77 7.53 -10.19 -8.53
N ALA A 78 8.44 -11.06 -8.96
CA ALA A 78 9.69 -10.66 -9.59
C ALA A 78 9.66 -11.04 -11.06
N LEU A 79 9.90 -10.05 -11.92
CA LEU A 79 9.89 -10.19 -13.37
C LEU A 79 11.32 -10.08 -13.91
N ASP A 80 11.60 -10.83 -14.96
CA ASP A 80 12.77 -10.65 -15.80
C ASP A 80 12.70 -9.29 -16.52
N LEU A 81 13.81 -8.55 -16.55
CA LEU A 81 13.82 -7.22 -17.14
C LEU A 81 13.75 -7.25 -18.69
N GLU A 82 14.26 -8.30 -19.31
CA GLU A 82 14.37 -8.40 -20.77
C GLU A 82 13.07 -8.92 -21.38
N GLY A 83 12.53 -9.99 -20.82
CA GLY A 83 11.31 -10.65 -21.33
C GLY A 83 10.02 -10.32 -20.58
N GLY A 84 10.10 -9.82 -19.34
CA GLY A 84 8.94 -9.69 -18.46
C GLY A 84 8.47 -11.02 -17.84
N ASP A 85 9.20 -12.11 -18.06
CA ASP A 85 8.87 -13.43 -17.52
C ASP A 85 8.92 -13.44 -15.99
N ILE A 86 7.97 -14.14 -15.36
CA ILE A 86 7.94 -14.27 -13.90
C ILE A 86 9.08 -15.20 -13.45
N LYS A 87 10.03 -14.66 -12.66
CA LYS A 87 11.09 -15.44 -12.00
C LYS A 87 10.57 -16.15 -10.77
N TRP A 88 9.76 -15.44 -9.98
CA TRP A 88 9.02 -15.98 -8.85
C TRP A 88 7.82 -15.08 -8.55
N TYR A 89 6.79 -15.65 -7.93
CA TYR A 89 5.71 -14.89 -7.33
C TYR A 89 5.33 -15.52 -5.99
N ARG A 90 4.76 -14.70 -5.11
CA ARG A 90 4.19 -15.15 -3.85
C ARG A 90 2.84 -14.47 -3.64
N GLN A 91 1.79 -15.26 -3.69
CA GLN A 91 0.44 -14.81 -3.32
C GLN A 91 0.33 -14.71 -1.80
N LEU A 92 -0.25 -13.60 -1.32
CA LEU A 92 -0.31 -13.20 0.08
C LEU A 92 -1.71 -12.69 0.41
N GLY A 93 -2.29 -13.08 1.55
CA GLY A 93 -3.61 -12.60 1.95
C GLY A 93 -4.81 -13.42 1.45
N GLY A 94 -4.61 -14.36 0.52
CA GLY A 94 -5.68 -15.20 -0.03
C GLY A 94 -6.57 -14.47 -1.04
N TYR A 95 -7.80 -14.96 -1.23
CA TYR A 95 -8.77 -14.35 -2.14
C TYR A 95 -9.23 -12.98 -1.62
N ASP A 96 -9.02 -11.93 -2.41
CA ASP A 96 -9.61 -10.61 -2.18
C ASP A 96 -10.79 -10.42 -3.13
N VAL A 97 -11.98 -10.50 -2.56
CA VAL A 97 -13.27 -10.22 -3.21
C VAL A 97 -13.85 -8.91 -2.72
N TRP A 98 -13.04 -8.06 -2.10
CA TRP A 98 -13.44 -6.72 -1.74
C TRP A 98 -13.40 -5.84 -3.00
N PHE A 99 -14.52 -5.21 -3.33
CA PHE A 99 -14.63 -4.19 -4.38
C PHE A 99 -15.65 -3.14 -3.96
N LEU A 100 -15.58 -1.94 -4.57
CA LEU A 100 -16.32 -0.76 -4.11
C LEU A 100 -17.83 -0.98 -3.94
N SER A 101 -18.48 -1.82 -4.76
CA SER A 101 -19.92 -2.08 -4.63
C SER A 101 -20.30 -2.87 -3.39
N CYS A 102 -19.35 -3.54 -2.72
CA CYS A 102 -19.58 -4.11 -1.39
C CYS A 102 -19.91 -3.06 -0.33
N PHE A 103 -19.46 -1.81 -0.53
CA PHE A 103 -19.83 -0.69 0.33
C PHE A 103 -21.27 -0.20 0.07
N VAL A 104 -21.76 -0.40 -1.16
CA VAL A 104 -23.06 0.10 -1.63
C VAL A 104 -24.17 -0.92 -1.42
N ASN A 105 -23.89 -2.22 -1.62
CA ASN A 105 -24.84 -3.30 -1.39
C ASN A 105 -24.16 -4.61 -0.95
N ALA A 106 -24.18 -4.87 0.35
CA ALA A 106 -23.59 -6.07 0.97
C ALA A 106 -24.19 -7.40 0.46
N SER A 107 -25.41 -7.40 -0.09
CA SER A 107 -26.04 -8.62 -0.61
C SER A 107 -25.41 -9.16 -1.89
N THR A 108 -24.55 -8.38 -2.54
CA THR A 108 -23.82 -8.78 -3.76
C THR A 108 -22.41 -9.28 -3.49
N CYS A 109 -21.95 -9.28 -2.24
CA CYS A 109 -20.61 -9.73 -1.88
C CYS A 109 -20.58 -11.23 -1.59
N PRO A 110 -19.53 -11.95 -2.00
CA PRO A 110 -19.33 -13.33 -1.62
C PRO A 110 -19.30 -13.50 -0.09
N THR A 111 -19.80 -14.63 0.39
CA THR A 111 -19.76 -15.01 1.81
C THR A 111 -18.34 -15.36 2.23
N GLY A 112 -17.75 -14.57 3.12
CA GLY A 112 -16.41 -14.80 3.67
C GLY A 112 -15.82 -13.56 4.34
N PRO A 113 -14.62 -13.66 4.95
CA PRO A 113 -13.89 -12.49 5.40
C PRO A 113 -13.38 -11.69 4.19
N ASN A 114 -14.16 -10.70 3.75
CA ASN A 114 -13.83 -9.82 2.63
C ASN A 114 -12.93 -8.67 3.11
N VAL A 115 -11.70 -9.00 3.52
CA VAL A 115 -10.71 -7.99 3.90
C VAL A 115 -10.07 -7.41 2.65
N ASP A 116 -10.13 -6.09 2.49
CA ASP A 116 -9.42 -5.35 1.43
C ASP A 116 -7.91 -5.59 1.59
N ALA A 117 -7.33 -6.49 0.79
CA ALA A 117 -5.97 -7.00 0.90
C ALA A 117 -5.05 -6.50 -0.21
N ASP A 118 -5.52 -5.55 -1.02
CA ASP A 118 -4.72 -4.88 -2.04
C ASP A 118 -3.40 -4.33 -1.50
N PHE A 119 -2.36 -4.40 -2.33
CA PHE A 119 -1.12 -3.67 -2.11
C PHE A 119 -1.28 -2.22 -2.61
N GLY A 120 -1.58 -1.30 -1.68
CA GLY A 120 -1.76 0.12 -1.99
C GLY A 120 -0.48 0.95 -2.09
N GLU A 121 0.68 0.37 -1.76
CA GLU A 121 1.98 1.06 -1.73
C GLU A 121 3.03 0.31 -2.55
N ALA A 122 3.98 1.04 -3.13
CA ALA A 122 5.07 0.44 -3.89
C ALA A 122 5.95 -0.45 -2.99
N PRO A 123 6.45 -1.59 -3.50
CA PRO A 123 7.34 -2.44 -2.74
C PRO A 123 8.65 -1.72 -2.41
N MET A 124 9.07 -1.80 -1.15
CA MET A 124 10.32 -1.25 -0.67
C MET A 124 11.41 -2.33 -0.68
N MET A 125 12.53 -2.05 -1.36
CA MET A 125 13.68 -2.96 -1.36
C MET A 125 14.75 -2.46 -0.40
N LEU A 126 15.24 -3.33 0.48
CA LEU A 126 16.29 -2.99 1.44
C LEU A 126 17.14 -4.19 1.83
N ARG A 127 18.35 -3.91 2.31
CA ARG A 127 19.29 -4.89 2.83
C ARG A 127 19.31 -4.85 4.34
N THR A 128 19.06 -5.98 5.00
CA THR A 128 18.98 -6.05 6.47
C THR A 128 19.44 -7.42 6.98
N TYR A 129 19.41 -7.63 8.29
CA TYR A 129 19.68 -8.92 8.92
C TYR A 129 18.38 -9.53 9.46
N VAL A 130 17.99 -10.70 8.98
CA VAL A 130 16.85 -11.46 9.53
C VAL A 130 17.40 -12.74 10.14
N ASN A 131 17.10 -12.99 11.42
CA ASN A 131 17.61 -14.15 12.17
C ASN A 131 19.14 -14.34 12.08
N GLY A 132 19.89 -13.23 12.08
CA GLY A 132 21.36 -13.25 12.00
C GLY A 132 21.93 -13.35 10.58
N SER A 133 21.10 -13.63 9.58
CA SER A 133 21.51 -13.73 8.17
C SER A 133 21.26 -12.42 7.44
N LYS A 134 22.25 -11.98 6.65
CA LYS A 134 22.14 -10.77 5.82
C LYS A 134 21.33 -11.09 4.55
N LEU A 135 20.20 -10.41 4.37
CA LEU A 135 19.27 -10.63 3.27
C LEU A 135 18.95 -9.31 2.54
N ASP A 136 18.70 -9.42 1.24
CA ASP A 136 18.00 -8.40 0.47
C ASP A 136 16.52 -8.76 0.47
N ILE A 137 15.70 -7.91 1.07
CA ILE A 137 14.26 -8.14 1.21
C ILE A 137 13.45 -7.13 0.42
N VAL A 138 12.27 -7.58 -0.02
CA VAL A 138 11.19 -6.74 -0.53
C VAL A 138 10.10 -6.68 0.52
N VAL A 139 9.73 -5.47 0.93
CA VAL A 139 8.68 -5.22 1.92
C VAL A 139 7.50 -4.55 1.25
N ALA A 140 6.30 -5.08 1.48
CA ALA A 140 5.06 -4.48 1.00
C ALA A 140 3.97 -4.56 2.08
N VAL A 141 3.07 -3.59 2.06
CA VAL A 141 1.97 -3.49 3.02
C VAL A 141 0.63 -3.59 2.30
N GLN A 142 -0.29 -4.35 2.86
CA GLN A 142 -1.65 -4.53 2.36
C GLN A 142 -2.61 -3.60 3.09
N LYS A 143 -3.67 -3.15 2.40
CA LYS A 143 -4.76 -2.37 3.02
C LYS A 143 -5.43 -3.11 4.19
N SER A 144 -5.32 -4.44 4.23
CA SER A 144 -5.81 -5.33 5.29
C SER A 144 -5.01 -5.21 6.60
N GLY A 145 -4.00 -4.34 6.62
CA GLY A 145 -3.14 -4.13 7.77
C GLY A 145 -2.15 -5.28 7.97
N PHE A 146 -1.68 -5.89 6.89
CA PHE A 146 -0.55 -6.82 6.92
C PHE A 146 0.69 -6.16 6.32
N ALA A 147 1.85 -6.42 6.93
CA ALA A 147 3.14 -6.12 6.34
C ALA A 147 3.90 -7.42 6.08
N TRP A 148 4.46 -7.53 4.89
CA TRP A 148 5.14 -8.72 4.40
C TRP A 148 6.57 -8.38 4.03
N ALA A 149 7.51 -9.24 4.38
CA ALA A 149 8.89 -9.18 3.92
C ALA A 149 9.29 -10.50 3.26
N LEU A 150 9.68 -10.43 1.99
CA LEU A 150 10.14 -11.59 1.22
C LEU A 150 11.61 -11.44 0.84
N ASP A 151 12.34 -12.54 0.75
CA ASP A 151 13.65 -12.55 0.10
C ASP A 151 13.50 -12.18 -1.39
N ARG A 152 14.25 -11.16 -1.81
CA ARG A 152 14.21 -10.61 -3.17
C ARG A 152 14.49 -11.67 -4.26
N ASN A 153 15.31 -12.67 -3.97
CA ASN A 153 15.84 -13.58 -5.00
C ASN A 153 14.89 -14.76 -5.27
N ASN A 154 14.09 -15.17 -4.29
CA ASN A 154 13.27 -16.38 -4.39
C ASN A 154 11.85 -16.25 -3.84
N GLY A 155 11.46 -15.10 -3.28
CA GLY A 155 10.13 -14.86 -2.75
C GLY A 155 9.80 -15.61 -1.45
N SER A 156 10.80 -16.22 -0.79
CA SER A 156 10.61 -16.88 0.51
C SER A 156 10.26 -15.86 1.60
N LEU A 157 9.34 -16.22 2.49
CA LEU A 157 8.89 -15.35 3.55
C LEU A 157 10.00 -15.16 4.59
N ALA A 158 10.49 -13.94 4.75
CA ALA A 158 11.43 -13.56 5.79
C ALA A 158 10.70 -13.29 7.12
N TRP A 159 9.64 -12.49 7.08
CA TRP A 159 8.72 -12.26 8.20
C TRP A 159 7.39 -11.69 7.70
N SER A 160 6.36 -11.79 8.53
CA SER A 160 5.07 -11.08 8.36
C SER A 160 4.53 -10.61 9.69
N THR A 161 3.73 -9.55 9.67
CA THR A 161 3.01 -9.02 10.85
C THR A 161 1.62 -8.53 10.43
N GLY A 162 0.59 -8.67 11.29
CA GLY A 162 -0.78 -8.48 10.82
C GLY A 162 -1.93 -8.28 11.80
N LYS A 163 -3.05 -7.90 11.18
CA LYS A 163 -4.46 -7.63 11.60
C LYS A 163 -4.69 -6.60 12.72
N ASN A 164 -4.00 -6.71 13.85
CA ASN A 164 -4.21 -5.81 14.99
C ASN A 164 -3.08 -4.77 15.07
N PHE A 165 -3.04 -3.86 14.10
CA PHE A 165 -2.17 -2.69 14.18
C PHE A 165 -2.75 -1.68 15.19
N THR A 166 -2.31 -1.77 16.44
CA THR A 166 -2.54 -0.70 17.42
C THR A 166 -1.50 0.39 17.21
N LEU A 167 -1.95 1.63 17.03
CA LEU A 167 -1.08 2.79 16.93
C LEU A 167 -0.38 3.06 18.28
N LYS A 168 0.71 2.34 18.58
CA LYS A 168 1.58 2.58 19.75
C LYS A 168 2.38 3.88 19.60
N PRO A 169 2.48 4.75 20.62
CA PRO A 169 2.08 4.57 22.02
C PRO A 169 0.71 5.19 22.37
N SER A 170 -0.18 5.41 21.39
CA SER A 170 -1.45 6.08 21.66
C SER A 170 -2.56 5.06 21.99
N ASN A 171 -3.28 5.30 23.08
CA ASN A 171 -4.57 4.64 23.34
C ASN A 171 -5.71 5.26 22.49
N ASN A 172 -5.41 6.14 21.54
CA ASN A 172 -6.41 6.73 20.66
C ASN A 172 -6.78 5.73 19.57
N ILE A 173 -8.04 5.31 19.58
CA ILE A 173 -8.65 4.62 18.46
C ILE A 173 -9.04 5.70 17.45
N THR A 174 -8.40 5.71 16.29
CA THR A 174 -8.84 6.51 15.14
C THR A 174 -9.30 5.56 14.05
N THR A 175 -10.35 5.94 13.32
CA THR A 175 -10.80 5.27 12.09
C THR A 175 -10.20 5.94 10.85
N ALA A 176 -9.28 6.90 11.03
CA ALA A 176 -8.63 7.66 9.96
C ALA A 176 -7.21 7.14 9.66
N GLY A 177 -6.37 7.95 9.01
CA GLY A 177 -4.99 7.59 8.65
C GLY A 177 -3.97 7.81 9.75
N GLY A 178 -2.78 7.23 9.56
CA GLY A 178 -1.63 7.41 10.43
C GLY A 178 -0.34 6.96 9.75
N TRP A 179 0.78 7.16 10.43
CA TRP A 179 2.11 6.77 9.98
C TRP A 179 2.74 5.83 10.97
N VAL A 180 3.47 4.84 10.47
CA VAL A 180 4.06 3.77 11.27
C VAL A 180 5.51 3.56 10.83
N ALA A 181 6.40 3.36 11.79
CA ALA A 181 7.72 2.81 11.53
C ALA A 181 7.86 1.41 12.11
N MET A 182 8.53 0.54 11.37
CA MET A 182 8.77 -0.85 11.74
C MET A 182 10.25 -1.17 11.68
N ASP A 183 10.70 -2.07 12.56
CA ASP A 183 12.02 -2.66 12.50
C ASP A 183 12.10 -3.63 11.32
N ALA A 184 12.97 -3.31 10.35
CA ALA A 184 13.12 -4.09 9.12
C ALA A 184 13.52 -5.56 9.31
N ARG A 185 14.06 -5.91 10.49
CA ARG A 185 14.57 -7.26 10.79
C ARG A 185 13.47 -8.20 11.27
N SER A 186 12.44 -7.63 11.89
CA SER A 186 11.41 -8.36 12.62
C SER A 186 9.98 -7.96 12.30
N GLY A 187 9.77 -6.87 11.56
CA GLY A 187 8.45 -6.28 11.34
C GLY A 187 7.86 -5.59 12.57
N LYS A 188 8.57 -5.56 13.71
CA LYS A 188 8.07 -4.97 14.96
C LYS A 188 7.87 -3.46 14.82
N VAL A 189 6.68 -2.98 15.15
CA VAL A 189 6.40 -1.53 15.22
C VAL A 189 7.31 -0.85 16.25
N LEU A 190 8.02 0.18 15.81
CA LEU A 190 8.87 1.04 16.63
C LEU A 190 8.08 2.21 17.21
N TRP A 191 7.30 2.86 16.36
CA TRP A 191 6.41 3.95 16.72
C TRP A 191 5.29 4.07 15.69
N SER A 192 4.23 4.77 16.08
CA SER A 192 3.18 5.20 15.19
C SER A 192 2.61 6.55 15.61
N THR A 193 2.05 7.26 14.65
CA THR A 193 1.53 8.61 14.82
C THR A 193 0.25 8.75 14.03
N VAL A 194 -0.86 9.02 14.73
CA VAL A 194 -2.15 9.33 14.10
C VAL A 194 -2.02 10.59 13.24
N ASN A 195 -2.78 10.67 12.15
CA ASN A 195 -2.92 11.91 11.41
C ASN A 195 -3.69 12.94 12.27
N PRO A 196 -3.06 14.04 12.73
CA PRO A 196 -3.72 14.98 13.64
C PRO A 196 -4.94 15.68 13.04
N SER A 197 -5.04 15.71 11.72
CA SER A 197 -6.21 16.25 11.01
C SER A 197 -7.36 15.24 10.87
N ASN A 198 -7.25 14.06 11.48
CA ASN A 198 -8.25 12.99 11.46
C ASN A 198 -8.75 12.67 10.02
N ALA A 199 -7.82 12.65 9.08
CA ALA A 199 -8.06 12.35 7.67
C ALA A 199 -7.21 11.14 7.24
N THR A 200 -7.42 10.65 6.02
CA THR A 200 -6.59 9.57 5.48
C THR A 200 -5.17 10.07 5.17
N SER A 201 -4.22 9.14 5.14
CA SER A 201 -2.82 9.39 4.85
C SER A 201 -2.40 8.55 3.66
N SER A 202 -2.93 8.88 2.49
CA SER A 202 -2.77 8.08 1.25
C SER A 202 -1.46 8.33 0.51
N ALA A 203 -0.78 9.43 0.81
CA ALA A 203 0.47 9.79 0.15
C ALA A 203 1.65 8.96 0.66
N PRO A 204 2.52 8.43 -0.23
CA PRO A 204 3.80 7.86 0.17
C PRO A 204 4.62 8.84 1.00
N VAL A 205 5.30 8.33 2.03
CA VAL A 205 6.18 9.13 2.89
C VAL A 205 7.56 9.31 2.26
N SER A 206 8.26 10.38 2.63
CA SER A 206 9.65 10.62 2.21
C SER A 206 10.53 10.95 3.40
N VAL A 207 11.80 10.55 3.35
CA VAL A 207 12.74 10.76 4.47
C VAL A 207 13.99 11.49 3.98
N ALA A 208 14.37 12.56 4.67
CA ALA A 208 15.68 13.20 4.55
C ALA A 208 16.17 13.70 5.89
N ASN A 209 17.48 13.62 6.13
CA ASN A 209 18.14 14.17 7.31
C ASN A 209 17.50 13.74 8.66
N GLY A 210 17.00 12.51 8.74
CA GLY A 210 16.32 11.99 9.95
C GLY A 210 14.92 12.56 10.19
N VAL A 211 14.33 13.20 9.19
CA VAL A 211 12.96 13.73 9.20
C VAL A 211 12.13 12.99 8.16
N LEU A 212 10.96 12.49 8.58
CA LEU A 212 9.94 11.91 7.73
C LEU A 212 8.91 12.98 7.38
N PHE A 213 8.59 13.09 6.11
CA PHE A 213 7.61 14.03 5.58
C PHE A 213 6.40 13.26 5.06
N ALA A 214 5.21 13.70 5.47
CA ALA A 214 3.96 13.03 5.15
C ALA A 214 2.81 13.99 4.88
N GLY A 215 1.95 13.63 3.93
CA GLY A 215 0.79 14.42 3.51
C GLY A 215 -0.52 13.90 4.09
N SER A 216 -1.49 14.80 4.21
CA SER A 216 -2.84 14.49 4.67
C SER A 216 -3.86 14.83 3.60
N THR A 217 -4.88 13.98 3.44
CA THR A 217 -5.98 14.22 2.52
C THR A 217 -6.99 15.24 3.05
N ASN A 218 -6.82 15.72 4.29
CA ASN A 218 -7.63 16.77 4.88
C ASN A 218 -7.80 17.96 3.91
N PRO A 219 -8.97 18.61 3.85
CA PRO A 219 -9.20 19.77 2.97
C PRO A 219 -8.15 20.89 3.06
N LYS A 220 -7.55 21.11 4.23
CA LYS A 220 -6.49 22.11 4.43
C LYS A 220 -5.12 21.65 3.94
N GLY A 221 -4.96 20.39 3.57
CA GLY A 221 -3.72 19.89 2.97
C GLY A 221 -2.53 19.89 3.90
N SER A 222 -2.71 19.50 5.16
CA SER A 222 -1.62 19.51 6.14
C SER A 222 -0.50 18.58 5.68
N ILE A 223 0.72 19.12 5.64
CA ILE A 223 1.96 18.35 5.61
C ILE A 223 2.55 18.29 7.02
N TYR A 224 3.18 17.18 7.35
CA TYR A 224 3.80 16.94 8.64
C TYR A 224 5.25 16.52 8.46
N ALA A 225 6.13 17.15 9.21
CA ALA A 225 7.50 16.67 9.41
C ALA A 225 7.59 15.97 10.77
N MET A 226 8.11 14.76 10.78
CA MET A 226 8.18 13.89 11.94
C MET A 226 9.61 13.40 12.16
N ASN A 227 10.01 13.27 13.41
CA ASN A 227 11.28 12.66 13.78
C ASN A 227 11.25 11.16 13.45
N THR A 228 12.16 10.67 12.61
CA THR A 228 12.14 9.27 12.14
C THR A 228 12.36 8.22 13.24
N ARG A 229 12.97 8.60 14.37
CA ARG A 229 13.22 7.68 15.49
C ARG A 229 12.03 7.55 16.44
N THR A 230 11.21 8.59 16.55
CA THR A 230 10.18 8.69 17.60
C THR A 230 8.76 8.86 17.08
N GLY A 231 8.58 9.25 15.83
CA GLY A 231 7.28 9.64 15.27
C GLY A 231 6.80 11.03 15.72
N LYS A 232 7.52 11.72 16.61
CA LYS A 232 7.11 13.05 17.09
C LYS A 232 7.04 14.03 15.93
N ILE A 233 5.90 14.70 15.78
CA ILE A 233 5.73 15.81 14.85
C ILE A 233 6.62 16.97 15.29
N LEU A 234 7.52 17.37 14.39
CA LEU A 234 8.44 18.50 14.56
C LEU A 234 7.75 19.80 14.15
N TRP A 235 7.04 19.78 13.03
CA TRP A 235 6.25 20.90 12.52
C TRP A 235 5.15 20.39 11.58
N SER A 236 4.17 21.26 11.32
CA SER A 236 3.16 21.06 10.28
C SER A 236 2.92 22.35 9.50
N ASN A 237 2.49 22.22 8.25
CA ASN A 237 2.10 23.36 7.41
C ASN A 237 0.87 23.00 6.56
N GLN A 238 -0.03 23.95 6.35
CA GLN A 238 -1.25 23.76 5.55
C GLN A 238 -1.00 24.28 4.14
N THR A 239 -1.10 23.39 3.16
CA THR A 239 -0.93 23.77 1.74
C THR A 239 -2.20 24.38 1.15
N GLY A 240 -3.33 24.29 1.84
CA GLY A 240 -4.62 24.87 1.42
C GLY A 240 -5.48 23.96 0.54
N ALA A 241 -5.00 22.77 0.17
CA ALA A 241 -5.77 21.77 -0.58
C ALA A 241 -5.24 20.36 -0.31
N THR A 242 -6.04 19.32 -0.57
CA THR A 242 -5.71 17.91 -0.29
C THR A 242 -4.32 17.52 -0.78
N VAL A 243 -3.52 16.87 0.07
CA VAL A 243 -2.22 16.28 -0.33
C VAL A 243 -2.40 14.77 -0.49
N TYR A 244 -2.60 14.35 -1.74
CA TYR A 244 -2.80 12.94 -2.10
C TYR A 244 -1.54 12.29 -2.70
N GLY A 245 -0.70 13.09 -3.35
CA GLY A 245 0.55 12.64 -3.98
C GLY A 245 1.71 12.51 -3.00
N GLY A 246 2.69 11.67 -3.35
CA GLY A 246 3.94 11.56 -2.61
C GLY A 246 4.83 12.79 -2.75
N MET A 247 5.86 12.89 -1.92
CA MET A 247 6.83 13.98 -1.96
C MET A 247 8.10 13.52 -2.69
N SER A 248 8.79 14.45 -3.35
CA SER A 248 10.12 14.19 -3.90
C SER A 248 11.16 15.02 -3.16
N ILE A 249 12.39 14.51 -3.09
CA ILE A 249 13.49 15.17 -2.40
C ILE A 249 14.61 15.40 -3.40
N SER A 250 15.05 16.65 -3.54
CA SER A 250 16.19 17.00 -4.39
C SER A 250 16.86 18.28 -3.90
N ASN A 251 18.20 18.31 -3.96
CA ASN A 251 19.02 19.48 -3.64
C ASN A 251 18.69 20.15 -2.30
N GLY A 252 18.39 19.36 -1.27
CA GLY A 252 18.08 19.90 0.06
C GLY A 252 16.67 20.48 0.19
N PHE A 253 15.76 20.16 -0.72
CA PHE A 253 14.35 20.54 -0.64
C PHE A 253 13.46 19.32 -0.77
N ILE A 254 12.33 19.34 -0.06
CA ILE A 254 11.17 18.51 -0.39
C ILE A 254 10.25 19.29 -1.33
N TYR A 255 9.65 18.60 -2.28
CA TYR A 255 8.65 19.14 -3.20
C TYR A 255 7.35 18.38 -3.03
N VAL A 256 6.24 19.11 -2.92
CA VAL A 256 4.91 18.53 -2.73
C VAL A 256 3.89 19.31 -3.54
N GLY A 257 3.15 18.60 -4.38
CA GLY A 257 1.96 19.11 -5.05
C GLY A 257 0.73 18.90 -4.18
N ASN A 258 -0.24 19.79 -4.29
CA ASN A 258 -1.56 19.57 -3.71
C ASN A 258 -2.67 19.62 -4.76
N GLY A 259 -3.82 19.10 -4.37
CA GLY A 259 -5.00 18.98 -5.20
C GLY A 259 -5.36 17.55 -5.57
N SER A 260 -6.65 17.35 -5.81
CA SER A 260 -7.22 16.15 -6.40
C SER A 260 -8.42 16.54 -7.26
N LEU A 261 -8.74 15.73 -8.26
CA LEU A 261 -9.95 15.87 -9.08
C LEU A 261 -11.13 15.10 -8.51
N THR A 262 -10.94 14.34 -7.42
CA THR A 262 -12.01 13.60 -6.77
C THR A 262 -12.98 14.55 -6.06
N PRO A 263 -14.31 14.43 -6.26
CA PRO A 263 -15.30 15.36 -5.70
C PRO A 263 -15.28 15.51 -4.17
N THR A 264 -14.77 14.51 -3.47
CA THR A 264 -14.66 14.49 -2.00
C THR A 264 -13.41 15.17 -1.46
N PHE A 265 -12.44 15.52 -2.32
CA PHE A 265 -11.19 16.16 -1.94
C PHE A 265 -11.15 17.62 -2.38
N THR A 266 -10.29 18.41 -1.74
CA THR A 266 -10.13 19.84 -2.07
C THR A 266 -9.15 19.98 -3.23
N GLY A 267 -9.63 20.58 -4.32
CA GLY A 267 -8.82 20.90 -5.48
C GLY A 267 -7.70 21.89 -5.17
N GLY A 268 -6.57 21.72 -5.83
CA GLY A 268 -5.36 22.51 -5.66
C GLY A 268 -4.54 22.44 -6.94
N ILE A 269 -3.76 23.48 -7.19
CA ILE A 269 -2.91 23.61 -8.38
C ILE A 269 -1.50 24.07 -8.01
N SER A 270 -1.14 23.95 -6.74
CA SER A 270 0.07 24.54 -6.19
C SER A 270 1.14 23.48 -5.95
N LEU A 271 2.39 23.86 -6.25
CA LEU A 271 3.59 23.12 -5.89
C LEU A 271 4.32 23.90 -4.79
N PHE A 272 4.68 23.22 -3.72
CA PHE A 272 5.41 23.78 -2.59
C PHE A 272 6.81 23.18 -2.53
N ALA A 273 7.78 23.99 -2.09
CA ALA A 273 9.13 23.55 -1.78
C ALA A 273 9.49 23.93 -0.34
N PHE A 274 10.01 22.99 0.44
CA PHE A 274 10.46 23.25 1.81
C PHE A 274 11.92 22.80 1.97
N CYS A 275 12.78 23.64 2.52
CA CYS A 275 14.18 23.30 2.80
C CYS A 275 14.22 22.13 3.80
N THR A 276 15.02 21.11 3.52
CA THR A 276 15.45 20.08 4.49
C THR A 276 16.70 20.49 5.26
N CYS A 277 17.08 21.75 5.08
CA CYS A 277 18.23 22.41 5.68
C CYS A 277 17.99 22.52 7.19
N VAL A 278 18.89 21.94 7.97
CA VAL A 278 18.89 22.12 9.43
C VAL A 278 19.36 23.54 9.70
N THR A 279 18.52 24.36 10.33
CA THR A 279 18.97 25.61 10.98
C THR A 279 19.72 25.27 12.26
#